data_AF-W7NGY5-F1
#
_entry.id   AF-W7NGY5-F1
#
_cell.length_a   1.000
_cell.length_b   1.000
_cell.length_c   1.000
_cell.angle_alpha   90.00
_cell.angle_beta   90.00
_cell.angle_gamma   90.00
#
_symmetry.space_group_name_H-M   'P 1'
#
loop_
_entity.id
_entity.type
_entity.pdbx_description
1 polymer ?
#
loop_
_entity_poly.entity_id
_entity_poly.type
_entity_poly.pdbx_seq_one_letter_code
_entity_poly.pdbx_strand_id
1 'polypeptide(L)'
;MEFPGITAEGGFAGTSGVSSSFRHGFFNETVDFVEMILGNGDIIRASREEHEDLFYGAAGATGTLGLTTLIQVRLIEAKQFVKTTYRRVNSVSTAISTMKQCYDKVDVDYVDGILYLKDHAVAITGELTNAKPDDRPVRTFSNAGDP
;
A
#
# COMPACT_ATOMS: atom_id res chain seq x y z
N MET A 1 2.11 -2.14 2.16
CA MET A 1 3.58 -2.20 2.08
C MET A 1 3.94 -3.20 0.99
N GLU A 2 4.72 -2.78 0.01
CA GLU A 2 4.91 -3.53 -1.26
C GLU A 2 6.11 -4.49 -1.24
N PHE A 3 7.16 -4.17 -0.48
CA PHE A 3 8.41 -4.92 -0.52
C PHE A 3 8.63 -5.74 0.76
N PRO A 4 8.95 -7.04 0.64
CA PRO A 4 9.21 -7.90 1.79
C PRO A 4 10.46 -7.48 2.59
N GLY A 5 11.31 -6.62 2.02
CA GLY A 5 12.50 -6.08 2.68
C GLY A 5 12.25 -4.85 3.57
N ILE A 6 11.03 -4.31 3.62
CA ILE A 6 10.71 -3.14 4.46
C ILE A 6 10.19 -3.63 5.82
N THR A 7 10.73 -3.07 6.91
CA THR A 7 10.25 -3.37 8.27
C THR A 7 8.91 -2.68 8.53
N ALA A 8 8.08 -3.24 9.43
CA ALA A 8 6.80 -2.62 9.80
C ALA A 8 6.95 -1.17 10.27
N GLU A 9 7.99 -0.89 11.06
CA GLU A 9 8.35 0.47 11.50
C GLU A 9 8.73 1.36 10.32
N GLY A 10 9.62 0.91 9.43
CA GLY A 10 9.98 1.70 8.25
C GLY A 10 8.77 2.00 7.36
N GLY A 11 7.80 1.09 7.36
CA GLY A 11 6.50 1.29 6.72
C GLY A 11 5.70 2.45 7.32
N PHE A 12 5.58 2.45 8.65
CA PHE A 12 4.84 3.44 9.44
C PHE A 12 5.52 4.82 9.44
N ALA A 13 6.81 4.85 9.74
CA ALA A 13 7.63 6.06 9.76
C ALA A 13 7.92 6.63 8.35
N GLY A 14 7.69 5.83 7.29
CA GLY A 14 7.89 6.21 5.89
C GLY A 14 6.60 6.37 5.07
N THR A 15 5.42 6.44 5.71
CA THR A 15 4.08 6.59 5.10
C THR A 15 3.60 5.35 4.31
N SER A 16 4.41 4.80 3.41
CA SER A 16 4.13 3.58 2.63
C SER A 16 2.78 3.56 1.90
N GLY A 17 2.58 4.53 1.01
CA GLY A 17 1.46 4.51 0.06
C GLY A 17 1.73 3.57 -1.12
N VAL A 18 0.74 2.75 -1.47
CA VAL A 18 0.83 1.74 -2.55
C VAL A 18 -0.51 1.62 -3.31
N SER A 19 -0.61 0.68 -4.24
CA SER A 19 -1.75 0.52 -5.16
C SER A 19 -3.13 0.31 -4.51
N SER A 20 -3.21 -0.10 -3.24
CA SER A 20 -4.46 -0.23 -2.47
C SER A 20 -4.79 0.99 -1.60
N SER A 21 -3.92 2.00 -1.57
CA SER A 21 -4.04 3.12 -0.62
C SER A 21 -5.23 4.04 -0.91
N PHE A 22 -5.72 4.08 -2.14
CA PHE A 22 -6.96 4.82 -2.46
C PHE A 22 -8.18 4.29 -1.69
N ARG A 23 -8.13 3.04 -1.24
CA ARG A 23 -9.22 2.37 -0.52
C ARG A 23 -8.97 2.26 0.99
N HIS A 24 -7.72 2.00 1.39
CA HIS A 24 -7.37 1.73 2.79
C HIS A 24 -6.55 2.83 3.47
N GLY A 25 -6.19 3.88 2.74
CA GLY A 25 -5.22 4.87 3.18
C GLY A 25 -3.78 4.38 3.06
N PHE A 26 -2.85 5.19 3.55
CA PHE A 26 -1.45 4.82 3.69
C PHE A 26 -1.26 3.80 4.82
N PHE A 27 -0.06 3.22 4.97
CA PHE A 27 0.15 2.13 5.92
C PHE A 27 -0.18 2.53 7.36
N ASN A 28 0.12 3.77 7.75
CA ASN A 28 -0.25 4.33 9.05
C ASN A 28 -1.77 4.35 9.29
N GLU A 29 -2.58 4.53 8.25
CA GLU A 29 -4.04 4.49 8.40
C GLU A 29 -4.54 3.09 8.74
N THR A 30 -3.77 2.04 8.46
CA THR A 30 -4.10 0.65 8.80
C THR A 30 -3.62 0.21 10.19
N VAL A 31 -2.95 1.09 10.94
CA VAL A 31 -2.42 0.80 12.28
C VAL A 31 -3.41 1.25 13.35
N ASP A 32 -3.64 0.39 14.34
CA ASP A 32 -4.51 0.69 15.49
C ASP A 32 -3.72 1.35 16.63
N PHE A 33 -2.50 0.86 16.90
CA PHE A 33 -1.58 1.48 17.85
C PHE A 33 -0.13 1.11 17.56
N VAL A 34 0.79 1.88 18.14
CA VAL A 34 2.23 1.60 18.20
C VAL A 34 2.74 1.65 19.64
N GLU A 35 3.76 0.86 19.95
CA GLU A 35 4.61 1.03 21.14
C GLU A 35 5.92 1.67 20.70
N MET A 36 6.37 2.70 21.42
CA MET A 36 7.56 3.46 21.08
C MET A 36 8.46 3.69 22.30
N ILE A 37 9.78 3.64 22.07
CA ILE A 37 10.80 4.15 23.00
C ILE A 37 11.13 5.58 22.58
N LEU A 38 10.85 6.54 23.45
CA LEU A 38 11.12 7.95 23.21
C LEU A 38 12.59 8.31 23.46
N GLY A 39 12.99 9.53 23.05
CA GLY A 39 14.36 10.00 23.22
C GLY A 39 14.84 10.13 24.68
N ASN A 40 13.92 10.18 25.63
CA ASN A 40 14.20 10.16 27.07
C ASN A 40 14.24 8.73 27.66
N GLY A 41 13.97 7.70 26.86
CA GLY A 41 13.94 6.29 27.28
C GLY A 41 12.58 5.78 27.75
N ASP A 42 11.54 6.62 27.79
CA ASP A 42 10.20 6.19 28.16
C ASP A 42 9.59 5.26 27.10
N ILE A 43 8.89 4.22 27.55
CA ILE A 43 8.13 3.31 26.70
C ILE A 43 6.67 3.73 26.74
N ILE A 44 6.13 4.15 25.60
CA ILE A 44 4.76 4.66 25.49
C ILE A 44 4.00 3.89 24.42
N ARG A 45 2.70 3.67 24.67
CA ARG A 45 1.74 3.24 23.66
C ARG A 45 1.05 4.47 23.06
N ALA A 46 1.07 4.61 21.75
CA ALA A 46 0.39 5.69 21.05
C ALA A 46 -0.67 5.12 20.09
N SER A 47 -1.85 5.73 20.07
CA SER A 47 -3.01 5.37 19.25
C SER A 47 -3.86 6.61 18.97
N ARG A 48 -5.01 6.43 18.30
CA ARG A 48 -5.96 7.53 18.06
C ARG A 48 -6.66 8.04 19.33
N GLU A 49 -6.59 7.29 20.43
CA GLU A 49 -7.25 7.61 21.71
C GLU A 49 -6.25 7.85 22.85
N GLU A 50 -4.97 7.58 22.63
CA GLU A 50 -3.90 7.62 23.64
C GLU A 50 -2.65 8.22 22.98
N HIS A 51 -2.14 9.36 23.47
CA HIS A 51 -1.00 10.06 22.84
C HIS A 51 -1.19 10.31 21.33
N GLU A 52 -2.37 10.83 20.97
CA GLU A 52 -2.83 11.04 19.59
C GLU A 52 -1.86 11.88 18.74
N ASP A 53 -1.32 12.94 19.34
CA ASP A 53 -0.34 13.84 18.71
C ASP A 53 0.95 13.09 18.33
N LEU A 54 1.43 12.22 19.22
CA LEU A 54 2.57 11.34 18.94
C LEU A 54 2.21 10.29 17.88
N PHE A 55 1.03 9.67 17.96
CA PHE A 55 0.61 8.64 17.01
C PHE A 55 0.59 9.16 15.56
N TYR A 56 -0.06 10.30 15.32
CA TYR A 56 -0.08 10.91 14.00
C TYR A 56 1.25 11.56 13.63
N GLY A 57 1.94 12.15 14.61
CA GLY A 57 3.23 12.80 14.40
C GLY A 57 4.33 11.82 14.05
N ALA A 58 4.31 10.59 14.58
CA ALA A 58 5.33 9.58 14.32
C ALA A 58 5.18 8.93 12.93
N ALA A 59 3.96 8.87 12.40
CA ALA A 59 3.72 8.42 11.05
C ALA A 59 4.38 9.38 10.03
N GLY A 60 5.27 8.86 9.19
CA GLY A 60 6.01 9.69 8.23
C GLY A 60 7.16 10.52 8.81
N ALA A 61 7.46 10.43 10.12
CA ALA A 61 8.53 11.21 10.76
C ALA A 61 9.93 10.57 10.67
N THR A 62 10.08 9.51 9.88
CA THR A 62 11.38 8.86 9.61
C THR A 62 12.18 8.54 10.89
N GLY A 63 11.49 8.06 11.93
CA GLY A 63 12.10 7.66 13.21
C GLY A 63 12.52 8.81 14.14
N THR A 64 12.18 10.07 13.81
CA THR A 64 12.67 11.25 14.56
C THR A 64 12.11 11.35 15.98
N LEU A 65 10.90 10.85 16.22
CA LEU A 65 10.18 11.02 17.49
C LEU A 65 10.39 9.86 18.48
N GLY A 66 11.05 8.78 18.05
CA GLY A 66 11.30 7.60 18.86
C GLY A 66 11.45 6.34 18.01
N LEU A 67 11.81 5.24 18.67
CA LEU A 67 11.94 3.93 18.06
C LEU A 67 10.65 3.14 18.26
N THR A 68 9.99 2.73 17.19
CA THR A 68 8.80 1.86 17.29
C THR A 68 9.22 0.42 17.54
N THR A 69 8.71 -0.18 18.62
CA THR A 69 9.04 -1.56 19.05
C THR A 69 7.91 -2.54 18.76
N LEU A 70 6.66 -2.08 18.72
CA LEU A 70 5.49 -2.91 18.41
C LEU A 70 4.47 -2.11 17.60
N ILE A 71 3.77 -2.78 16.68
CA ILE A 71 2.71 -2.20 15.85
C ILE A 71 1.54 -3.18 15.78
N GLN A 72 0.32 -2.72 16.01
CA GLN A 72 -0.90 -3.48 15.71
C GLN A 72 -1.45 -3.05 14.35
N VAL A 73 -1.45 -3.98 13.39
CA VAL A 73 -1.90 -3.75 12.01
C VAL A 73 -3.25 -4.42 11.79
N ARG A 74 -4.19 -3.71 11.17
CA ARG A 74 -5.47 -4.27 10.72
C ARG A 74 -5.27 -5.14 9.49
N LEU A 75 -5.90 -6.31 9.49
CA LEU A 75 -5.77 -7.28 8.42
C LEU A 75 -7.08 -7.45 7.64
N ILE A 76 -6.95 -7.87 6.39
CA ILE A 76 -8.06 -8.34 5.55
C ILE A 76 -7.84 -9.81 5.19
N GLU A 77 -8.90 -10.51 4.80
CA GLU A 77 -8.77 -11.87 4.30
C GLU A 77 -8.02 -11.89 2.96
N ALA A 78 -6.92 -12.65 2.89
CA ALA A 78 -6.18 -12.83 1.65
C ALA A 78 -6.94 -13.74 0.66
N LYS A 79 -6.88 -13.39 -0.63
CA LYS A 79 -7.33 -14.25 -1.73
C LYS A 79 -6.14 -14.91 -2.42
N GLN A 80 -6.39 -16.01 -3.13
CA GLN A 80 -5.32 -16.83 -3.73
C GLN A 80 -4.63 -16.14 -4.92
N PHE A 81 -5.35 -15.28 -5.65
CA PHE A 81 -4.86 -14.63 -6.85
C PHE A 81 -5.28 -13.17 -6.92
N VAL A 82 -4.58 -12.40 -7.76
CA VAL A 82 -5.00 -11.08 -8.22
C VAL A 82 -5.22 -11.15 -9.72
N LYS A 83 -6.42 -10.81 -10.18
CA LYS A 83 -6.70 -10.61 -11.61
C LYS A 83 -6.21 -9.23 -12.02
N THR A 84 -5.00 -9.18 -12.56
CA THR A 84 -4.39 -7.95 -13.03
C THR A 84 -4.80 -7.62 -14.47
N THR A 85 -5.28 -6.40 -14.70
CA THR A 85 -5.64 -5.88 -16.03
C THR A 85 -4.76 -4.70 -16.39
N TYR A 86 -4.05 -4.80 -17.52
CA TYR A 86 -3.23 -3.74 -18.09
C TYR A 86 -4.00 -3.06 -19.21
N ARG A 87 -4.22 -1.74 -19.10
CA ARG A 87 -4.88 -0.92 -20.12
C ARG A 87 -3.88 0.10 -20.65
N ARG A 88 -3.41 -0.10 -21.87
CA ARG A 88 -2.59 0.89 -22.57
C ARG A 88 -3.44 2.13 -22.87
N VAL A 89 -2.89 3.30 -22.59
CA VAL A 89 -3.47 4.60 -22.91
C VAL A 89 -2.44 5.47 -23.63
N ASN A 90 -2.93 6.40 -24.46
CA ASN A 90 -2.12 7.15 -25.42
C ASN A 90 -1.90 8.63 -25.04
N SER A 91 -2.19 9.00 -23.79
CA SER A 91 -1.88 10.32 -23.27
C SER A 91 -1.89 10.34 -21.74
N VAL A 92 -1.21 11.31 -21.16
CA VAL A 92 -1.25 11.57 -19.70
C VAL A 92 -2.67 11.87 -19.21
N SER A 93 -3.44 12.67 -19.96
CA SER A 93 -4.80 13.04 -19.54
C SER A 93 -5.74 11.83 -19.54
N THR A 94 -5.63 10.94 -20.53
CA THR A 94 -6.37 9.69 -20.58
C THR A 94 -5.94 8.73 -19.46
N ALA A 95 -4.65 8.69 -19.11
CA ALA A 95 -4.17 7.89 -17.97
C ALA A 95 -4.83 8.34 -16.66
N ILE A 96 -4.79 9.65 -16.37
CA ILE A 96 -5.38 10.23 -15.16
C ILE A 96 -6.88 9.97 -15.11
N SER A 97 -7.61 10.20 -16.21
CA SER A 97 -9.07 9.98 -16.23
C SER A 97 -9.43 8.50 -16.05
N THR A 98 -8.67 7.60 -16.67
CA THR A 98 -8.86 6.14 -16.53
C THR A 98 -8.64 5.68 -15.10
N MET A 99 -7.56 6.14 -14.44
CA MET A 99 -7.27 5.77 -13.04
C MET A 99 -8.35 6.33 -12.10
N LYS A 100 -8.80 7.57 -12.30
CA LYS A 100 -9.89 8.16 -11.52
C LYS A 100 -11.19 7.37 -11.61
N GLN A 101 -11.55 6.90 -12.79
CA GLN A 101 -12.73 6.05 -12.99
C GLN A 101 -12.65 4.69 -12.29
N CYS A 102 -11.46 4.27 -11.86
CA CYS A 102 -11.28 3.01 -11.14
C CYS A 102 -11.46 3.18 -9.63
N TYR A 103 -11.29 4.37 -9.07
CA TYR A 103 -11.37 4.59 -7.62
C TYR A 103 -12.77 4.31 -7.05
N ASP A 104 -13.82 4.66 -7.80
CA ASP A 104 -15.20 4.50 -7.34
C ASP A 104 -15.76 3.08 -7.58
N LYS A 105 -14.96 2.19 -8.18
CA LYS A 105 -15.40 0.84 -8.53
C LYS A 105 -15.20 -0.11 -7.36
N VAL A 106 -16.31 -0.69 -6.90
CA VAL A 106 -16.33 -1.60 -5.75
C VAL A 106 -15.49 -2.86 -6.00
N ASP A 107 -15.40 -3.32 -7.25
CA ASP A 107 -14.68 -4.52 -7.67
C ASP A 107 -13.17 -4.33 -7.88
N VAL A 108 -12.65 -3.10 -7.76
CA VAL A 108 -11.21 -2.82 -7.90
C VAL A 108 -10.57 -2.69 -6.52
N ASP A 109 -9.56 -3.54 -6.25
CA ASP A 109 -8.80 -3.57 -4.99
C ASP A 109 -7.45 -2.84 -5.11
N TYR A 110 -6.89 -2.81 -6.33
CA TYR A 110 -5.60 -2.19 -6.62
C TYR A 110 -5.69 -1.30 -7.84
N VAL A 111 -5.11 -0.09 -7.77
CA VAL A 111 -4.94 0.81 -8.91
C VAL A 111 -3.51 1.30 -8.93
N ASP A 112 -2.84 1.13 -10.07
CA ASP A 112 -1.49 1.62 -10.32
C ASP A 112 -1.33 2.06 -11.77
N GLY A 113 -0.21 2.66 -12.13
CA GLY A 113 0.05 3.07 -13.49
C GLY A 113 1.48 3.47 -13.75
N ILE A 114 1.95 3.17 -14.95
CA ILE A 114 3.30 3.50 -15.40
C ILE A 114 3.18 4.36 -16.65
N LEU A 115 3.86 5.50 -16.65
CA LEU A 115 4.01 6.36 -17.82
C LEU A 115 5.40 6.09 -18.45
N TYR A 116 5.44 5.53 -19.65
CA TYR A 116 6.68 5.27 -20.38
C TYR A 116 7.08 6.47 -21.24
N LEU A 117 6.10 7.09 -21.91
CA LEU A 117 6.25 8.30 -22.73
C LEU A 117 4.98 9.15 -22.60
N LYS A 118 5.00 10.38 -23.13
CA LYS A 118 3.84 11.30 -23.09
C LYS A 118 2.57 10.70 -23.70
N ASP A 119 2.73 9.82 -24.67
CA ASP A 119 1.69 9.12 -25.43
C ASP A 119 1.72 7.60 -25.24
N HIS A 120 2.45 7.12 -24.23
CA HIS A 120 2.54 5.71 -23.90
C HIS A 120 2.51 5.53 -22.39
N ALA A 121 1.34 5.17 -21.88
CA ALA A 121 1.17 4.79 -20.49
C ALA A 121 0.33 3.53 -20.36
N VAL A 122 0.39 2.91 -19.19
CA VAL A 122 -0.40 1.72 -18.85
C VAL A 122 -1.06 1.98 -17.51
N ALA A 123 -2.40 1.99 -17.50
CA ALA A 123 -3.18 1.94 -16.27
C ALA A 123 -3.37 0.47 -15.88
N ILE A 124 -3.12 0.17 -14.60
CA ILE A 124 -3.10 -1.19 -14.06
C ILE A 124 -4.17 -1.26 -12.98
N THR A 125 -5.05 -2.26 -13.07
CA THR A 125 -6.04 -2.54 -12.02
C THR A 125 -5.91 -3.98 -11.56
N GLY A 126 -6.09 -4.23 -10.27
CA GLY A 126 -6.12 -5.57 -9.68
C GLY A 126 -7.42 -5.83 -8.94
N GLU A 127 -7.93 -7.05 -9.09
CA GLU A 127 -9.12 -7.57 -8.38
C GLU A 127 -8.70 -8.83 -7.61
N LEU A 128 -8.92 -8.88 -6.30
CA LEU A 128 -8.66 -10.05 -5.46
C LEU A 128 -9.63 -11.17 -5.80
N THR A 129 -9.13 -12.38 -6.04
CA THR A 129 -9.97 -13.52 -6.45
C THR A 129 -9.38 -14.85 -6.01
N ASN A 130 -10.26 -15.84 -5.76
CA ASN A 130 -9.88 -17.23 -5.56
C ASN A 130 -9.99 -18.05 -6.86
N ALA A 131 -10.51 -17.46 -7.94
CA ALA A 131 -10.70 -18.14 -9.22
C ALA A 131 -9.61 -17.75 -10.23
N LYS A 132 -8.95 -18.76 -10.79
CA LYS A 132 -8.00 -18.60 -11.90
C LYS A 132 -8.58 -19.20 -13.18
N PRO A 133 -8.66 -18.46 -14.30
CA PRO A 133 -9.04 -19.03 -15.60
C PRO A 133 -8.06 -20.13 -16.04
N ASP A 134 -8.56 -21.21 -16.65
CA ASP A 134 -7.73 -22.35 -17.06
C ASP A 134 -6.71 -21.98 -18.14
N ASP A 135 -7.09 -21.08 -19.04
CA ASP A 135 -6.30 -20.59 -20.17
C ASP A 135 -5.23 -19.56 -19.78
N ARG A 136 -5.17 -19.15 -18.50
CA ARG A 136 -4.20 -18.16 -18.00
C ARG A 136 -3.23 -18.77 -17.01
N PRO A 137 -1.92 -18.74 -17.29
CA PRO A 137 -0.92 -19.14 -16.32
C PRO A 137 -0.80 -18.09 -15.21
N VAL A 138 -0.48 -18.53 -13.99
CA VAL A 138 -0.12 -17.63 -12.89
C VAL A 138 1.19 -16.93 -13.24
N ARG A 139 1.32 -15.68 -12.81
CA ARG A 139 2.55 -14.88 -12.89
C ARG A 139 2.93 -14.45 -11.47
N THR A 140 4.20 -14.59 -11.14
CA THR A 140 4.83 -14.11 -9.91
C THR A 140 5.89 -13.08 -10.27
N PHE A 141 6.30 -12.26 -9.31
CA PHE A 141 7.32 -11.21 -9.48
C PHE A 141 8.30 -11.16 -8.29
N SER A 142 8.45 -12.28 -7.58
CA SER A 142 9.25 -12.38 -6.35
C SER A 142 10.63 -12.99 -6.58
N ASN A 143 10.84 -13.73 -7.67
CA ASN A 143 12.13 -14.35 -7.97
C ASN A 143 12.88 -13.59 -9.05
N ALA A 144 14.22 -13.69 -9.06
CA ALA A 144 15.07 -13.03 -10.05
C ALA A 144 14.80 -13.48 -11.51
N GLY A 145 14.22 -14.67 -11.71
CA GLY A 145 13.86 -15.20 -13.03
C GLY A 145 12.37 -15.10 -13.34
N ASP A 146 11.59 -14.44 -12.49
CA ASP A 146 10.22 -14.08 -12.82
C ASP A 146 10.22 -13.08 -14.00
N PRO A 147 9.20 -13.09 -14.88
CA PRO A 147 9.17 -12.28 -16.09
C PRO A 147 9.17 -10.76 -15.85
#